data_AF-A0A482UML4-F1
#
_entry.id   AF-A0A482UML4-F1
#
_cell.length_a   1.000
_cell.length_b   1.000
_cell.length_c   1.000
_cell.angle_alpha   90.00
_cell.angle_beta   90.00
_cell.angle_gamma   90.00
#
_symmetry.space_group_name_H-M   'P 1'
#
loop_
_entity.id
_entity.type
_entity.pdbx_description
1 polymer ?
#
loop_
_entity_poly.entity_id
_entity_poly.type
_entity_poly.pdbx_seq_one_letter_code
_entity_poly.pdbx_strand_id
1 'polypeptide(L)'
;MLSKLLAFRGTKFRSRSLLCPTFTRSPSHLTVTLLNMSTSKTPKKKAEEPTQTLEEIRQIRLDKASALRSKGMNPYAYSFDISHQAAQLQQAYRHLQNGQEAIDVAVSLAGRVMVRRVFGKLAFFEVHDESG
;
A
#
# COMPACT_ATOMS: atom_id res chain seq x y z
N MET A 1 -46.10 6.77 11.62
CA MET A 1 -46.10 5.42 11.01
C MET A 1 -44.75 5.21 10.32
N LEU A 2 -43.68 5.05 11.08
CA LEU A 2 -43.06 3.77 11.48
C LEU A 2 -42.78 2.77 10.34
N SER A 3 -41.46 2.62 10.09
CA SER A 3 -40.71 1.40 9.78
C SER A 3 -41.06 0.60 8.52
N LYS A 4 -40.10 0.52 7.58
CA LYS A 4 -39.70 -0.78 7.02
C LYS A 4 -38.19 -0.97 7.09
N LEU A 5 -37.86 -2.17 7.54
CA LEU A 5 -36.67 -2.62 8.22
C LEU A 5 -35.81 -3.42 7.24
N LEU A 6 -34.49 -3.19 7.31
CA LEU A 6 -33.45 -4.05 6.76
C LEU A 6 -33.52 -5.46 7.36
N ALA A 7 -33.26 -6.50 6.56
CA ALA A 7 -32.70 -7.74 7.09
C ALA A 7 -31.91 -8.52 6.04
N PHE A 8 -30.59 -8.36 6.11
CA PHE A 8 -29.55 -9.10 5.40
C PHE A 8 -29.36 -10.45 6.13
N ARG A 9 -29.54 -11.59 5.45
CA ARG A 9 -29.35 -12.93 6.05
C ARG A 9 -27.88 -13.34 5.93
N GLY A 10 -27.14 -13.22 7.04
CA GLY A 10 -25.77 -13.71 7.19
C GLY A 10 -25.72 -15.22 7.43
N THR A 11 -24.87 -15.90 6.67
CA THR A 11 -24.57 -17.34 6.77
C THR A 11 -23.46 -17.62 7.79
N LYS A 12 -23.65 -18.68 8.58
CA LYS A 12 -22.87 -19.08 9.74
C LYS A 12 -21.77 -20.07 9.31
N PHE A 13 -20.50 -19.63 9.29
CA PHE A 13 -19.35 -20.49 9.00
C PHE A 13 -18.68 -20.99 10.30
N ARG A 14 -18.12 -22.19 10.18
CA ARG A 14 -18.10 -23.25 11.19
C ARG A 14 -16.78 -23.28 11.97
N SER A 15 -16.88 -23.83 13.17
CA SER A 15 -15.93 -23.88 14.27
C SER A 15 -14.57 -24.53 13.96
N ARG A 16 -13.53 -23.94 14.57
CA ARG A 16 -12.20 -24.48 14.86
C ARG A 16 -12.27 -25.79 15.67
N SER A 17 -11.33 -26.71 15.42
CA SER A 17 -10.40 -27.30 16.40
C SER A 17 -10.00 -28.73 16.03
N LEU A 18 -8.74 -28.96 15.63
CA LEU A 18 -8.02 -30.24 15.77
C LEU A 18 -6.52 -29.89 15.89
N LEU A 19 -5.95 -29.95 17.10
CA LEU A 19 -5.12 -31.04 17.62
C LEU A 19 -3.77 -31.22 16.91
N CYS A 20 -2.67 -31.00 17.64
CA CYS A 20 -1.45 -31.79 17.53
C CYS A 20 -0.73 -31.80 18.90
N PRO A 21 -0.39 -32.99 19.45
CA PRO A 21 0.23 -33.14 20.77
C PRO A 21 1.76 -33.02 20.71
N THR A 22 2.34 -32.69 21.87
CA THR A 22 3.77 -32.83 22.19
C THR A 22 4.18 -34.31 22.26
N PHE A 23 5.31 -34.68 21.66
CA PHE A 23 6.03 -35.90 22.08
C PHE A 23 7.54 -35.72 21.92
N THR A 24 8.23 -36.04 23.00
CA THR A 24 9.65 -35.87 23.25
C THR A 24 10.46 -37.12 22.89
N ARG A 25 11.76 -36.90 22.67
CA ARG A 25 12.90 -37.74 23.09
C ARG A 25 13.56 -38.65 22.03
N SER A 26 14.86 -38.35 21.88
CA SER A 26 16.02 -39.01 21.24
C SER A 26 15.99 -40.54 21.07
N PRO A 27 16.80 -41.08 20.12
CA PRO A 27 18.10 -41.60 20.56
C PRO A 27 19.28 -41.35 19.59
N SER A 28 20.46 -41.42 20.18
CA SER A 28 21.81 -41.49 19.61
C SER A 28 22.02 -42.59 18.57
N HIS A 29 22.78 -42.31 17.51
CA HIS A 29 23.97 -43.09 17.12
C HIS A 29 24.79 -42.38 16.04
N LEU A 30 26.11 -42.36 16.27
CA LEU A 30 27.17 -41.97 15.34
C LEU A 30 27.37 -43.06 14.28
N THR A 31 27.46 -42.68 13.00
CA THR A 31 28.30 -43.36 12.00
C THR A 31 28.76 -42.37 10.92
N VAL A 32 30.05 -42.46 10.59
CA VAL A 32 30.78 -41.71 9.56
C VAL A 32 30.65 -42.45 8.23
N THR A 33 30.27 -41.76 7.16
CA THR A 33 30.59 -42.18 5.79
C THR A 33 30.81 -40.96 4.90
N LEU A 34 32.04 -40.79 4.43
CA LEU A 34 32.39 -39.89 3.31
C LEU A 34 31.86 -40.50 2.01
N LEU A 35 31.08 -39.75 1.23
CA LEU A 35 31.03 -39.89 -0.22
C LEU A 35 30.65 -38.56 -0.84
N ASN A 36 31.63 -37.96 -1.49
CA ASN A 36 31.56 -36.75 -2.26
C ASN A 36 30.85 -37.05 -3.59
N MET A 37 29.73 -36.39 -3.90
CA MET A 37 29.17 -36.33 -5.25
C MET A 37 28.67 -34.92 -5.55
N SER A 38 29.46 -34.22 -6.34
CA SER A 38 29.09 -33.01 -7.07
C SER A 38 27.79 -33.27 -7.86
N THR A 39 26.69 -32.70 -7.40
CA THR A 39 25.50 -32.50 -8.23
C THR A 39 25.44 -31.03 -8.60
N SER A 40 25.61 -30.77 -9.90
CA SER A 40 25.39 -29.47 -10.51
C SER A 40 23.94 -29.06 -10.27
N LYS A 41 23.75 -28.15 -9.31
CA LYS A 41 22.46 -27.56 -9.01
C LYS A 41 22.10 -26.60 -10.14
N THR A 42 21.42 -27.11 -11.16
CA THR A 42 20.70 -26.28 -12.14
C THR A 42 19.81 -25.30 -11.38
N PRO A 43 19.90 -23.99 -11.62
CA PRO A 43 19.04 -23.04 -10.96
C PRO A 43 17.61 -23.26 -11.45
N LYS A 44 16.76 -23.77 -10.56
CA LYS A 44 15.31 -23.81 -10.77
C LYS A 44 14.83 -22.37 -10.98
N LYS A 45 14.38 -22.08 -12.19
CA LYS A 45 13.70 -20.84 -12.57
C LYS A 45 12.49 -20.66 -11.65
N LYS A 46 12.57 -19.69 -10.73
CA LYS A 46 11.47 -19.31 -9.84
C LYS A 46 10.42 -18.63 -10.70
N ALA A 47 9.16 -19.05 -10.59
CA ALA A 47 8.03 -18.41 -11.25
C ALA A 47 7.99 -16.92 -10.85
N GLU A 48 8.06 -16.04 -11.83
CA GLU A 48 7.99 -14.59 -11.68
C GLU A 48 6.51 -14.18 -11.58
N GLU A 49 6.14 -13.57 -10.45
CA GLU A 49 5.01 -12.64 -10.36
C GLU A 49 5.11 -11.61 -11.49
N PRO A 50 4.01 -11.16 -12.12
CA PRO A 50 4.06 -10.24 -13.26
C PRO A 50 4.59 -8.88 -12.80
N THR A 51 5.91 -8.76 -12.79
CA THR A 51 6.64 -7.55 -12.47
C THR A 51 6.66 -6.77 -13.77
N GLN A 52 5.74 -5.81 -13.93
CA GLN A 52 5.64 -5.01 -15.14
C GLN A 52 7.03 -4.49 -15.55
N THR A 53 7.37 -4.64 -16.82
CA THR A 53 8.67 -4.16 -17.30
C THR A 53 8.73 -2.63 -17.20
N LEU A 54 9.94 -2.06 -17.11
CA LEU A 54 10.10 -0.59 -17.00
C LEU A 54 9.46 0.15 -18.18
N GLU A 55 9.54 -0.45 -19.37
CA GLU A 55 8.91 0.09 -20.58
C GLU A 55 7.39 0.05 -20.50
N GLU A 56 6.79 -1.04 -20.01
CA GLU A 56 5.34 -1.11 -19.78
C GLU A 56 4.87 -0.03 -18.81
N ILE A 57 5.57 0.16 -17.69
CA ILE A 57 5.25 1.21 -16.71
C ILE A 57 5.32 2.60 -17.35
N ARG A 58 6.34 2.84 -18.18
CA ARG A 58 6.50 4.10 -18.91
C ARG A 58 5.34 4.34 -19.87
N GLN A 59 4.97 3.35 -20.68
CA GLN A 59 3.87 3.45 -21.63
C GLN A 59 2.55 3.73 -20.91
N ILE A 60 2.25 3.00 -19.83
CA ILE A 60 1.05 3.23 -19.01
C ILE A 60 0.97 4.67 -18.48
N ARG A 61 2.11 5.29 -18.12
CA ARG A 61 2.15 6.68 -17.65
C ARG A 61 1.89 7.68 -18.79
N LEU A 62 2.42 7.41 -19.99
CA LEU A 62 2.18 8.23 -21.17
C LEU A 62 0.73 8.17 -21.63
N ASP A 63 0.12 6.98 -21.62
CA ASP A 63 -1.29 6.77 -21.96
C ASP A 63 -2.22 7.49 -20.98
N LYS A 64 -1.90 7.48 -19.69
CA LYS A 64 -2.65 8.27 -18.70
C LYS A 64 -2.53 9.76 -18.96
N ALA A 65 -1.35 10.25 -19.34
CA ALA A 65 -1.16 11.65 -19.68
C ALA A 65 -1.91 12.05 -20.97
N SER A 66 -1.93 11.20 -21.99
CA SER A 66 -2.69 11.45 -23.22
C SER A 66 -4.21 11.43 -22.97
N ALA A 67 -4.70 10.53 -22.12
CA ALA A 67 -6.10 10.49 -21.71
C ALA A 67 -6.55 11.72 -20.89
N LEU A 68 -5.65 12.39 -20.18
CA LEU A 68 -5.94 13.67 -19.54
C LEU A 68 -6.05 14.80 -20.57
N ARG A 69 -5.13 14.82 -21.55
CA ARG A 69 -5.15 15.80 -22.64
C ARG A 69 -6.39 15.68 -23.52
N SER A 70 -6.85 14.46 -23.82
CA SER A 70 -8.08 14.24 -24.61
C SER A 70 -9.34 14.75 -23.90
N LYS A 71 -9.32 14.86 -22.57
CA LYS A 71 -10.38 15.50 -21.77
C LYS A 71 -10.25 17.03 -21.69
N GLY A 72 -9.30 17.63 -22.41
CA GLY A 72 -9.02 19.07 -22.35
C GLY A 72 -8.28 19.52 -21.09
N MET A 73 -7.78 18.60 -20.26
CA MET A 73 -7.01 18.92 -19.06
C MET A 73 -5.51 18.89 -19.37
N ASN A 74 -4.77 19.93 -19.00
CA ASN A 74 -3.32 19.95 -19.12
C ASN A 74 -2.66 19.27 -17.90
N PRO A 75 -1.98 18.11 -18.07
CA PRO A 75 -1.32 17.42 -16.96
C PRO A 75 -0.11 18.18 -16.39
N TYR A 76 0.47 19.11 -17.14
CA TYR A 76 1.62 19.91 -16.74
C TYR A 76 1.23 21.39 -16.74
N ALA A 77 0.54 21.81 -15.67
CA ALA A 77 0.17 23.20 -15.47
C ALA A 77 1.41 24.10 -15.27
N TYR A 78 1.32 25.34 -15.74
CA TYR A 78 2.43 26.30 -15.69
C TYR A 78 2.65 26.91 -14.30
N SER A 79 1.56 27.09 -13.55
CA SER A 79 1.59 27.67 -12.22
C SER A 79 0.60 26.98 -11.30
N PHE A 80 0.93 26.98 -10.01
CA PHE A 80 0.06 26.55 -8.93
C PHE A 80 0.32 27.45 -7.72
N ASP A 81 -0.73 28.04 -7.18
CA ASP A 81 -0.63 28.99 -6.06
C ASP A 81 -0.58 28.23 -4.73
N ILE A 82 0.60 28.18 -4.13
CA ILE A 82 0.86 27.52 -2.85
C ILE A 82 0.62 28.53 -1.72
N SER A 83 -0.16 28.17 -0.70
CA SER A 83 -0.42 29.06 0.43
C SER A 83 0.47 28.78 1.64
N HIS A 84 0.83 27.52 1.89
CA HIS A 84 1.63 27.12 3.04
C HIS A 84 2.64 26.02 2.66
N GLN A 85 3.67 25.83 3.49
CA GLN A 85 4.54 24.66 3.42
C GLN A 85 4.11 23.58 4.43
N ALA A 86 4.48 22.33 4.17
CA ALA A 86 4.10 21.19 5.01
C ALA A 86 4.57 21.35 6.46
N ALA A 87 5.82 21.78 6.68
CA ALA A 87 6.37 21.96 8.04
C ALA A 87 5.66 23.07 8.83
N GLN A 88 5.24 24.15 8.16
CA GLN A 88 4.51 25.25 8.80
C GLN A 88 3.17 24.77 9.34
N LEU A 89 2.44 23.97 8.55
CA LEU A 89 1.16 23.39 8.99
C LEU A 89 1.34 22.40 10.14
N GLN A 90 2.36 21.53 10.07
CA GLN A 90 2.66 20.60 11.16
C GLN A 90 2.92 21.34 12.48
N GLN A 91 3.63 22.47 12.43
CA GLN A 91 3.92 23.26 13.62
C GLN A 91 2.68 24.04 14.10
N ALA A 92 1.94 24.68 13.18
CA ALA A 92 0.74 25.44 13.51
C ALA A 92 -0.34 24.57 14.17
N TYR A 93 -0.52 23.34 13.68
CA TYR A 93 -1.57 22.43 14.13
C TYR A 93 -1.12 21.37 15.14
N ARG A 94 0.09 21.50 15.69
CA ARG A 94 0.64 20.57 16.69
C ARG A 94 -0.23 20.43 17.95
N HIS A 95 -1.04 21.44 18.24
CA HIS A 95 -1.90 21.51 19.42
C HIS A 95 -3.25 20.79 19.25
N LEU A 96 -3.62 20.36 18.04
CA LEU A 96 -4.88 19.66 17.83
C LEU A 96 -4.83 18.26 18.44
N GLN A 97 -5.94 17.87 19.06
CA GLN A 97 -6.10 16.52 19.59
C GLN A 97 -6.55 15.55 18.49
N ASN A 98 -6.37 14.26 18.75
CA ASN A 98 -6.81 13.21 17.83
C ASN A 98 -8.30 13.33 17.52
N GLY A 99 -8.65 13.39 16.24
CA GLY A 99 -10.03 13.50 15.76
C GLY A 99 -10.57 14.93 15.72
N GLN A 100 -9.77 15.95 16.04
CA GLN A 100 -10.12 17.34 15.80
C GLN A 100 -9.71 17.76 14.38
N GLU A 101 -10.56 18.55 13.75
CA GLU A 101 -10.38 19.07 12.41
C GLU A 101 -10.58 20.59 12.42
N ALA A 102 -9.75 21.32 11.68
CA ALA A 102 -9.93 22.75 11.47
C ALA A 102 -10.87 22.96 10.27
N ILE A 103 -12.13 23.32 10.52
CA ILE A 103 -13.20 23.32 9.52
C ILE A 103 -13.13 24.57 8.60
N ASP A 104 -12.53 25.66 9.07
CA ASP A 104 -12.58 26.97 8.39
C ASP A 104 -11.25 27.40 7.73
N VAL A 105 -10.34 26.46 7.46
CA VAL A 105 -9.05 26.77 6.85
C VAL A 105 -8.89 26.07 5.51
N ALA A 106 -8.82 26.86 4.44
CA ALA A 106 -8.45 26.39 3.12
C ALA A 106 -6.94 26.54 2.91
N VAL A 107 -6.24 25.44 2.63
CA VAL A 107 -4.81 25.43 2.35
C VAL A 107 -4.52 24.78 1.00
N SER A 108 -3.52 25.31 0.30
CA SER A 108 -2.97 24.71 -0.91
C SER A 108 -1.51 24.34 -0.66
N LEU A 109 -1.17 23.09 -0.96
CA LEU A 109 0.16 22.51 -0.79
C LEU A 109 0.63 21.95 -2.12
N ALA A 110 1.93 22.05 -2.37
CA ALA A 110 2.60 21.36 -3.47
C ALA A 110 3.74 20.49 -2.91
N GLY A 111 4.10 19.45 -3.67
CA GLY A 111 5.16 18.53 -3.28
C GLY A 111 5.11 17.24 -4.09
N ARG A 112 5.99 16.31 -3.76
CA ARG A 112 6.03 14.97 -4.35
C ARG A 112 5.18 14.01 -3.52
N VAL A 113 4.25 13.32 -4.18
CA VAL A 113 3.52 12.21 -3.56
C VAL A 113 4.44 10.99 -3.49
N MET A 114 4.81 10.59 -2.28
CA MET A 114 5.69 9.44 -2.03
C MET A 114 4.87 8.15 -1.86
N VAL A 115 3.78 8.23 -1.11
CA VAL A 115 2.92 7.09 -0.81
C VAL A 115 1.47 7.46 -1.10
N ARG A 116 0.75 6.53 -1.74
CA ARG A 116 -0.68 6.63 -1.99
C ARG A 116 -1.36 5.37 -1.49
N ARG A 117 -2.29 5.52 -0.55
CA ARG A 117 -3.11 4.42 -0.03
C ARG A 117 -4.57 4.78 -0.18
N VAL A 118 -5.34 3.94 -0.87
CA VAL A 118 -6.76 4.17 -1.14
C VAL A 118 -7.57 3.09 -0.41
N PHE A 119 -8.50 3.52 0.43
CA PHE A 119 -9.39 2.68 1.21
C PHE A 119 -10.85 3.03 0.90
N GLY A 120 -11.39 2.46 -0.18
CA GLY A 120 -12.77 2.72 -0.62
C GLY A 120 -13.02 4.20 -0.90
N LYS A 121 -13.69 4.89 0.02
CA LYS A 121 -14.01 6.32 -0.09
C LYS A 121 -12.94 7.25 0.49
N LEU A 122 -11.95 6.72 1.22
CA LEU A 122 -10.86 7.50 1.82
C LEU A 122 -9.56 7.26 1.06
N ALA A 123 -8.72 8.29 0.99
CA ALA A 123 -7.37 8.16 0.46
C ALA A 123 -6.39 8.92 1.35
N PHE A 124 -5.27 8.28 1.65
CA PHE A 124 -4.16 8.88 2.38
C PHE A 124 -2.99 9.06 1.42
N PHE A 125 -2.43 10.26 1.44
CA PHE A 125 -1.26 10.63 0.65
C PHE A 125 -0.16 11.09 1.59
N GLU A 126 1.04 10.60 1.35
CA GLU A 126 2.25 11.15 1.94
C GLU A 126 2.87 12.08 0.92
N VAL A 127 2.90 13.37 1.24
CA VAL A 127 3.45 14.43 0.38
C VAL A 127 4.73 14.94 1.03
N HIS A 128 5.79 15.01 0.24
CA HIS A 128 7.09 15.52 0.65
C HIS A 128 7.39 16.80 -0.12
N ASP A 129 7.66 17.88 0.61
CA ASP A 129 7.98 19.21 0.07
C ASP A 129 9.42 19.61 0.47
N GLU A 130 9.90 20.76 0.00
CA GLU A 130 11.22 21.30 0.34
C GLU A 130 11.43 21.47 1.86
N SER A 131 10.35 21.65 2.62
CA SER A 131 10.39 21.79 4.07
C SER A 131 10.55 20.49 4.86
N GLY A 132 10.43 19.33 4.19
CA GLY A 132 10.42 18.00 4.82
C GLY A 132 9.08 17.30 4.77
#